data_AF-A0A934E6H4-F1
#
_entry.id   AF-A0A934E6H4-F1
#
_cell.length_a   1.000
_cell.length_b   1.000
_cell.length_c   1.000
_cell.angle_alpha   90.00
_cell.angle_beta   90.00
_cell.angle_gamma   90.00
#
_symmetry.space_group_name_H-M   'P 1'
#
loop_
_entity.id
_entity.type
_entity.pdbx_description
1 polymer ?
#
loop_
_entity_poly.entity_id
_entity_poly.type
_entity_poly.pdbx_seq_one_letter_code
_entity_poly.pdbx_strand_id
1 'polypeptide(L)'
;MTKDRNLEQFIRTIQSNCDISDASGSGIFSICGMALRLRDLNKWEKGFHPWEENNPSELVDWIDHKEQLWEKIEGRAFAPLPLFEREYDPFDTGAINKILSPLNLFYGAGYAHSLKPTFFLAGIKETRYLDGIPIVILEKELLRDLLTIPALNQDGFILIRRDAACFFLWDQMVYLKKSGQRFLHFALKQCGLPDTRLESRKTHFESILSVQEQTYIHHEIGELKDTVFDHQIFREIVSEFPHTPVELLARTVKDLLADTAAHGTLQHIISTKNAAGLGFYAAFQDGLFLPLFPQLRNAFEKFASDQDWERIEAAREQGFLTARQYARDLIAIFCNAPDKNHKDQVAEKIYKTLVQPLIES
;
A
#
# COMPACT_ATOMS: atom_id res chain seq x y z
N MET A 1 34.30 -6.99 -13.23
CA MET A 1 35.03 -6.09 -12.31
C MET A 1 34.53 -4.65 -12.34
N THR A 2 34.61 -3.91 -13.46
CA THR A 2 34.14 -2.49 -13.49
C THR A 2 32.61 -2.37 -13.45
N LYS A 3 31.89 -3.25 -14.17
CA LYS A 3 30.43 -3.29 -14.20
C LYS A 3 29.83 -3.63 -12.81
N ASP A 4 30.45 -4.58 -12.11
CA ASP A 4 30.02 -5.03 -10.79
C ASP A 4 30.27 -3.95 -9.72
N ARG A 5 31.43 -3.28 -9.76
CA ARG A 5 31.72 -2.14 -8.86
C ARG A 5 30.76 -0.97 -9.05
N ASN A 6 30.39 -0.65 -10.29
CA ASN A 6 29.44 0.43 -10.56
C ASN A 6 28.05 0.10 -10.00
N LEU A 7 27.61 -1.16 -10.12
CA LEU A 7 26.33 -1.59 -9.55
C LEU A 7 26.37 -1.62 -8.02
N GLU A 8 27.48 -2.03 -7.40
CA GLU A 8 27.65 -1.95 -5.95
C GLU A 8 27.56 -0.51 -5.44
N GLN A 9 28.20 0.44 -6.11
CA GLN A 9 28.15 1.84 -5.71
C GLN A 9 26.72 2.40 -5.85
N PHE A 10 26.03 2.08 -6.95
CA PHE A 10 24.63 2.42 -7.16
C PHE A 10 23.74 1.91 -6.01
N ILE A 11 23.87 0.62 -5.66
CA ILE A 11 23.13 -0.02 -4.56
C ILE A 11 23.42 0.67 -3.22
N ARG A 12 24.69 0.95 -2.91
CA ARG A 12 25.06 1.65 -1.66
C ARG A 12 24.46 3.06 -1.59
N THR A 13 24.44 3.80 -2.70
CA THR A 13 23.83 5.13 -2.74
C THR A 13 22.32 5.06 -2.55
N ILE A 14 21.63 4.07 -3.15
CA ILE A 14 20.19 3.86 -2.90
C ILE A 14 19.95 3.54 -1.42
N GLN A 15 20.72 2.65 -0.81
CA GLN A 15 20.60 2.34 0.62
C GLN A 15 20.72 3.61 1.48
N SER A 16 21.72 4.46 1.18
CA SER A 16 21.88 5.73 1.88
C SER A 16 20.65 6.64 1.72
N ASN A 17 20.01 6.66 0.55
CA ASN A 17 18.79 7.43 0.34
C ASN A 17 17.59 6.82 1.07
N CYS A 18 17.49 5.48 1.18
CA CYS A 18 16.52 4.80 2.04
C CYS A 18 16.70 5.23 3.51
N ASP A 19 17.93 5.17 4.02
CA ASP A 19 18.23 5.52 5.42
C ASP A 19 17.93 7.00 5.71
N ILE A 20 18.25 7.93 4.78
CA ILE A 20 17.89 9.36 4.89
C ILE A 20 16.37 9.53 4.91
N SER A 21 15.67 8.81 4.02
CA SER A 21 14.20 8.86 3.96
C SER A 21 13.55 8.37 5.24
N ASP A 22 14.06 7.30 5.83
CA ASP A 22 13.53 6.74 7.06
C ASP A 22 13.83 7.61 8.28
N ALA A 23 15.01 8.23 8.33
CA ALA A 23 15.36 9.21 9.35
C ALA A 23 14.36 10.38 9.39
N SER A 24 14.07 10.97 8.21
CA SER A 24 13.10 12.07 8.08
C SER A 24 11.64 11.63 8.19
N GLY A 25 11.34 10.34 7.98
CA GLY A 25 9.99 9.78 8.05
C GLY A 25 9.60 9.24 9.42
N SER A 26 10.49 9.32 10.42
CA SER A 26 10.27 8.69 11.73
C SER A 26 9.04 9.21 12.48
N GLY A 27 8.73 10.50 12.33
CA GLY A 27 7.54 11.14 12.92
C GLY A 27 6.20 10.83 12.23
N ILE A 28 6.20 10.10 11.10
CA ILE A 28 4.99 9.80 10.33
C ILE A 28 4.18 8.66 10.96
N PHE A 29 4.86 7.74 11.64
CA PHE A 29 4.24 6.56 12.22
C PHE A 29 3.93 6.77 13.70
N SER A 30 2.85 6.15 14.19
CA SER A 30 2.68 5.99 15.64
C SER A 30 3.80 5.12 16.20
N ILE A 31 4.08 5.23 17.52
CA ILE A 31 5.13 4.44 18.18
C ILE A 31 4.98 2.94 17.89
N CYS A 32 3.76 2.40 18.04
CA CYS A 32 3.48 1.00 17.74
C CYS A 32 3.65 0.68 16.24
N GLY A 33 3.23 1.61 15.36
CA GLY A 33 3.36 1.45 13.91
C GLY A 33 4.81 1.47 13.42
N MET A 34 5.66 2.26 14.08
CA MET A 34 7.11 2.31 13.88
C MET A 34 7.76 1.01 14.33
N ALA A 35 7.46 0.55 15.54
CA ALA A 35 8.03 -0.67 16.10
C ALA A 35 7.75 -1.91 15.23
N LEU A 36 6.54 -2.05 14.70
CA LEU A 36 6.19 -3.15 13.78
C LEU A 36 7.01 -3.10 12.48
N ARG A 37 7.18 -1.90 11.90
CA ARG A 37 7.95 -1.74 10.65
C ARG A 37 9.44 -1.99 10.86
N LEU A 38 10.01 -1.50 11.97
CA LEU A 38 11.41 -1.76 12.33
C LEU A 38 11.67 -3.25 12.49
N ARG A 39 10.76 -3.95 13.18
CA ARG A 39 10.82 -5.42 13.31
C ARG A 39 10.79 -6.10 11.94
N ASP A 40 9.90 -5.70 11.04
CA ASP A 40 9.77 -6.31 9.72
C ASP A 40 10.94 -6.00 8.80
N LEU A 41 11.49 -4.78 8.88
CA LEU A 41 12.71 -4.39 8.18
C LEU A 41 13.89 -5.25 8.67
N ASN A 42 14.05 -5.45 9.97
CA ASN A 42 15.09 -6.30 10.54
C ASN A 42 14.96 -7.77 10.10
N LYS A 43 13.74 -8.33 10.13
CA LYS A 43 13.48 -9.69 9.64
C LYS A 43 13.90 -9.84 8.17
N TRP A 44 13.52 -8.88 7.33
CA TRP A 44 13.89 -8.89 5.92
C TRP A 44 15.39 -8.74 5.69
N GLU A 45 16.09 -7.83 6.41
CA GLU A 45 17.55 -7.67 6.30
C GLU A 45 18.28 -8.98 6.63
N LYS A 46 17.74 -9.79 7.54
CA LYS A 46 18.28 -11.11 7.93
C LYS A 46 17.81 -12.27 7.04
N GLY A 47 16.91 -12.02 6.09
CA GLY A 47 16.34 -13.04 5.20
C GLY A 47 15.33 -13.98 5.88
N PHE A 48 14.69 -13.53 6.96
CA PHE A 48 13.66 -14.28 7.65
C PHE A 48 12.31 -14.20 6.94
N HIS A 49 11.52 -15.26 7.05
CA HIS A 49 10.12 -15.27 6.67
C HIS A 49 9.29 -14.37 7.60
N PRO A 50 8.11 -13.87 7.16
CA PRO A 50 7.28 -12.96 7.96
C PRO A 50 6.89 -13.48 9.35
N TRP A 51 6.72 -14.80 9.48
CA TRP A 51 6.31 -15.47 10.71
C TRP A 51 7.45 -15.89 11.63
N GLU A 52 8.70 -15.69 11.22
CA GLU A 52 9.85 -15.91 12.08
C GLU A 52 10.07 -14.67 12.95
N GLU A 53 10.42 -14.87 14.21
CA GLU A 53 10.67 -13.77 15.16
C GLU A 53 12.14 -13.74 15.55
N ASN A 54 12.69 -12.53 15.64
CA ASN A 54 14.05 -12.31 16.12
C ASN A 54 14.16 -12.57 17.63
N ASN A 55 15.40 -12.80 18.09
CA ASN A 55 15.69 -12.66 19.51
C ASN A 55 15.38 -11.20 19.94
N PRO A 56 14.55 -10.97 20.98
CA PRO A 56 14.19 -9.64 21.42
C PRO A 56 15.39 -8.73 21.74
N SER A 57 16.47 -9.24 22.35
CA SER A 57 17.63 -8.41 22.68
C SER A 57 18.38 -7.97 21.43
N GLU A 58 18.57 -8.88 20.46
CA GLU A 58 19.21 -8.53 19.18
C GLU A 58 18.40 -7.51 18.38
N LEU A 59 17.07 -7.60 18.45
CA LEU A 59 16.19 -6.63 17.78
C LEU A 59 16.32 -5.25 18.42
N VAL A 60 16.32 -5.17 19.75
CA VAL A 60 16.51 -3.89 20.47
C VAL A 60 17.87 -3.29 20.14
N ASP A 61 18.95 -4.09 20.22
CA ASP A 61 20.29 -3.61 19.86
C ASP A 61 20.33 -3.11 18.41
N TRP A 62 19.70 -3.80 17.47
CA TRP A 62 19.64 -3.35 16.07
C TRP A 62 18.84 -2.06 15.89
N ILE A 63 17.72 -1.90 16.61
CA ILE A 63 16.92 -0.67 16.60
C ILE A 63 17.76 0.50 17.11
N ASP A 64 18.46 0.34 18.24
CA ASP A 64 19.32 1.37 18.82
C ASP A 64 20.40 1.83 17.82
N HIS A 65 21.02 0.90 17.08
CA HIS A 65 21.99 1.25 16.04
C HIS A 65 21.37 2.01 14.86
N LYS A 66 20.16 1.63 14.43
CA LYS A 66 19.43 2.32 13.35
C LYS A 66 19.04 3.74 13.77
N GLU A 67 18.53 3.93 14.97
CA GLU A 67 18.14 5.24 15.49
C GLU A 67 19.37 6.17 15.61
N GLN A 68 20.49 5.67 16.16
CA GLN A 68 21.75 6.44 16.22
C GLN A 68 22.32 6.79 14.84
N LEU A 69 22.05 5.97 13.81
CA LEU A 69 22.39 6.31 12.43
C LEU A 69 21.48 7.44 11.92
N TRP A 70 20.17 7.30 12.12
CA TRP A 70 19.17 8.28 11.67
C TRP A 70 19.42 9.66 12.26
N GLU A 71 19.72 9.78 13.55
CA GLU A 71 20.08 11.05 14.20
C GLU A 71 21.24 11.79 13.50
N LYS A 72 22.16 11.06 12.85
CA LYS A 72 23.34 11.63 12.17
C LYS A 72 23.07 12.06 10.73
N ILE A 73 22.02 11.52 10.12
CA ILE A 73 21.72 11.70 8.68
C ILE A 73 20.39 12.38 8.41
N GLU A 74 19.56 12.58 9.43
CA GLU A 74 18.30 13.30 9.33
C GLU A 74 18.50 14.68 8.69
N GLY A 75 17.60 15.03 7.75
CA GLY A 75 17.63 16.32 7.06
C GLY A 75 18.71 16.45 5.98
N ARG A 76 19.53 15.42 5.73
CA ARG A 76 20.44 15.39 4.57
C ARG A 76 19.63 15.32 3.27
N ALA A 77 20.19 15.91 2.21
CA ALA A 77 19.63 15.77 0.87
C ALA A 77 19.88 14.37 0.31
N PHE A 78 18.97 13.89 -0.54
CA PHE A 78 19.17 12.66 -1.28
C PHE A 78 20.31 12.81 -2.28
N ALA A 79 21.18 11.80 -2.33
CA ALA A 79 22.32 11.79 -3.23
C ALA A 79 21.86 11.38 -4.64
N PRO A 80 22.44 12.00 -5.71
CA PRO A 80 22.27 11.50 -7.06
C PRO A 80 22.84 10.10 -7.20
N LEU A 81 22.23 9.29 -8.06
CA LEU A 81 22.56 7.87 -8.19
C LEU A 81 23.62 7.65 -9.27
N PRO A 82 24.84 7.21 -8.90
CA PRO A 82 25.87 6.87 -9.88
C PRO A 82 25.51 5.54 -10.54
N LEU A 83 25.17 5.56 -11.83
CA LEU A 83 24.87 4.37 -12.60
C LEU A 83 25.70 4.36 -13.88
N PHE A 84 26.75 3.53 -13.87
CA PHE A 84 27.82 3.52 -14.88
C PHE A 84 28.54 4.88 -14.97
N GLU A 85 28.61 5.49 -16.16
CA GLU A 85 29.36 6.73 -16.40
C GLU A 85 28.52 8.00 -16.18
N ARG A 86 27.34 7.87 -15.57
CA ARG A 86 26.39 8.98 -15.38
C ARG A 86 25.83 8.98 -13.97
N GLU A 87 25.45 10.16 -13.52
CA GLU A 87 24.65 10.37 -12.32
C GLU A 87 23.22 10.69 -12.72
N TYR A 88 22.26 10.12 -12.00
CA TYR A 88 20.84 10.33 -12.20
C TYR A 88 20.23 11.00 -10.99
N ASP A 89 19.21 11.83 -11.21
CA ASP A 89 18.32 12.24 -10.13
C ASP A 89 17.67 10.98 -9.51
N PRO A 90 17.61 10.85 -8.18
CA PRO A 90 17.07 9.65 -7.53
C PRO A 90 15.58 9.43 -7.84
N PHE A 91 14.85 10.43 -8.33
CA PHE A 91 13.45 10.31 -8.73
C PHE A 91 13.27 10.14 -10.26
N ASP A 92 14.34 10.13 -11.06
CA ASP A 92 14.27 9.82 -12.52
C ASP A 92 14.24 8.30 -12.75
N THR A 93 13.19 7.67 -12.23
CA THR A 93 12.94 6.22 -12.32
C THR A 93 12.86 5.75 -13.77
N GLY A 94 12.29 6.57 -14.66
CA GLY A 94 12.16 6.26 -16.08
C GLY A 94 13.51 6.13 -16.79
N ALA A 95 14.47 7.04 -16.56
CA ALA A 95 15.79 6.94 -17.14
C ALA A 95 16.61 5.79 -16.55
N ILE A 96 16.53 5.59 -15.23
CA ILE A 96 17.25 4.53 -14.52
C ILE A 96 16.76 3.15 -14.97
N ASN A 97 15.44 2.92 -15.03
CA ASN A 97 14.90 1.61 -15.37
C ASN A 97 15.15 1.18 -16.82
N LYS A 98 15.34 2.12 -17.76
CA LYS A 98 15.80 1.80 -19.13
C LYS A 98 17.15 1.10 -19.13
N ILE A 99 17.99 1.36 -18.13
CA ILE A 99 19.33 0.80 -17.99
C ILE A 99 19.29 -0.50 -17.17
N LEU A 100 18.42 -0.57 -16.15
CA LEU A 100 18.31 -1.71 -15.24
C LEU A 100 17.48 -2.87 -15.81
N SER A 101 16.51 -2.62 -16.68
CA SER A 101 15.63 -3.66 -17.23
C SER A 101 16.40 -4.80 -17.93
N PRO A 102 17.44 -4.55 -18.76
CA PRO A 102 18.29 -5.62 -19.32
C PRO A 102 19.08 -6.44 -18.29
N LEU A 103 19.17 -5.96 -17.03
CA LEU A 103 19.80 -6.66 -15.91
C LEU A 103 18.76 -7.40 -15.05
N ASN A 104 17.49 -7.45 -15.46
CA ASN A 104 16.36 -7.97 -14.67
C ASN A 104 16.21 -7.28 -13.30
N LEU A 105 16.50 -5.98 -13.25
CA LEU A 105 16.33 -5.16 -12.05
C LEU A 105 15.30 -4.06 -12.30
N PHE A 106 14.56 -3.71 -11.25
CA PHE A 106 13.64 -2.58 -11.22
C PHE A 106 13.95 -1.69 -10.02
N TYR A 107 14.15 -0.41 -10.30
CA TYR A 107 14.32 0.64 -9.30
C TYR A 107 13.02 1.43 -9.15
N GLY A 108 12.52 1.52 -7.92
CA GLY A 108 11.35 2.33 -7.59
C GLY A 108 11.73 3.51 -6.71
N ALA A 109 11.14 4.66 -7.00
CA ALA A 109 11.30 5.86 -6.21
C ALA A 109 10.08 6.78 -6.35
N GLY A 110 9.74 7.50 -5.29
CA GLY A 110 8.64 8.45 -5.32
C GLY A 110 8.27 9.00 -3.95
N TYR A 111 7.07 9.55 -3.85
CA TYR A 111 6.49 10.06 -2.62
C TYR A 111 5.23 9.29 -2.30
N ALA A 112 5.16 8.72 -1.11
CA ALA A 112 4.07 7.85 -0.67
C ALA A 112 3.19 8.53 0.39
N HIS A 113 2.72 7.79 1.39
CA HIS A 113 1.85 8.33 2.44
C HIS A 113 2.47 9.55 3.12
N SER A 114 1.66 10.60 3.30
CA SER A 114 2.08 11.90 3.83
C SER A 114 3.34 12.48 3.18
N LEU A 115 3.51 12.25 1.87
CA LEU A 115 4.67 12.67 1.09
C LEU A 115 6.01 12.16 1.63
N LYS A 116 6.05 11.02 2.33
CA LYS A 116 7.31 10.35 2.65
C LYS A 116 8.01 9.93 1.35
N PRO A 117 9.25 10.35 1.10
CA PRO A 117 10.04 9.79 0.00
C PRO A 117 10.20 8.28 0.18
N THR A 118 10.23 7.51 -0.90
CA THR A 118 10.48 6.06 -0.81
C THR A 118 11.39 5.61 -1.93
N PHE A 119 12.23 4.61 -1.65
CA PHE A 119 13.17 4.03 -2.58
C PHE A 119 13.25 2.51 -2.37
N PHE A 120 13.34 1.76 -3.47
CA PHE A 120 13.64 0.33 -3.42
C PHE A 120 14.34 -0.13 -4.70
N LEU A 121 14.99 -1.28 -4.62
CA LEU A 121 15.56 -1.98 -5.77
C LEU A 121 15.23 -3.45 -5.66
N ALA A 122 14.68 -4.05 -6.71
CA ALA A 122 14.27 -5.45 -6.69
C ALA A 122 14.57 -6.17 -8.01
N GLY A 123 14.66 -7.49 -7.94
CA GLY A 123 14.70 -8.35 -9.12
C GLY A 123 13.33 -8.47 -9.79
N ILE A 124 13.30 -8.36 -11.12
CA ILE A 124 12.11 -8.61 -11.92
C ILE A 124 11.95 -10.13 -12.08
N LYS A 125 10.85 -10.68 -11.56
CA LYS A 125 10.48 -12.08 -11.75
C LYS A 125 9.84 -12.30 -13.12
N GLU A 126 8.82 -11.50 -13.40
CA GLU A 126 8.09 -11.54 -14.66
C GLU A 126 7.43 -10.20 -14.97
N THR A 127 7.11 -9.99 -16.25
CA THR A 127 6.24 -8.91 -16.70
C THR A 127 5.11 -9.52 -17.51
N ARG A 128 3.88 -9.17 -17.14
CA ARG A 128 2.66 -9.59 -17.85
C ARG A 128 1.82 -8.37 -18.21
N TYR A 129 0.87 -8.56 -19.12
CA TYR A 129 -0.03 -7.49 -19.54
C TYR A 129 -1.46 -7.86 -19.21
N LEU A 130 -2.19 -6.91 -18.65
CA LEU A 130 -3.63 -7.02 -18.42
C LEU A 130 -4.30 -5.77 -18.99
N ASP A 131 -5.18 -5.94 -19.98
CA ASP A 131 -5.80 -4.84 -20.73
C ASP A 131 -4.80 -3.81 -21.29
N GLY A 132 -3.61 -4.27 -21.70
CA GLY A 132 -2.54 -3.41 -22.20
C GLY A 132 -1.73 -2.70 -21.10
N ILE A 133 -2.08 -2.87 -19.82
CA ILE A 133 -1.32 -2.33 -18.68
C ILE A 133 -0.20 -3.31 -18.32
N PRO A 134 1.07 -2.88 -18.28
CA PRO A 134 2.18 -3.73 -17.87
C PRO A 134 2.15 -3.91 -16.34
N ILE A 135 2.09 -5.17 -15.91
CA ILE A 135 2.20 -5.60 -14.53
C ILE A 135 3.57 -6.26 -14.34
N VAL A 136 4.42 -5.68 -13.51
CA VAL A 136 5.75 -6.19 -13.19
C VAL A 136 5.70 -6.83 -11.82
N ILE A 137 5.95 -8.13 -11.77
CA ILE A 137 6.05 -8.88 -10.52
C ILE A 137 7.53 -8.86 -10.10
N LEU A 138 7.78 -8.27 -8.94
CA LEU A 138 9.10 -8.17 -8.34
C LEU A 138 9.25 -9.29 -7.31
N GLU A 139 10.36 -10.02 -7.37
CA GLU A 139 10.68 -11.12 -6.46
C GLU A 139 11.37 -10.56 -5.22
N LYS A 140 12.70 -10.56 -5.22
CA LYS A 140 13.57 -10.33 -4.09
C LYS A 140 13.97 -8.87 -4.11
N GLU A 141 13.66 -8.19 -3.02
CA GLU A 141 14.15 -6.84 -2.80
C GLU A 141 15.63 -6.93 -2.43
N LEU A 142 16.46 -6.19 -3.16
CA LEU A 142 17.86 -5.97 -2.82
C LEU A 142 18.00 -4.86 -1.79
N LEU A 143 17.10 -3.87 -1.86
CA LEU A 143 17.04 -2.69 -1.01
C LEU A 143 15.58 -2.29 -0.82
N ARG A 144 15.22 -1.86 0.38
CA ARG A 144 13.95 -1.21 0.67
C ARG A 144 14.10 -0.28 1.87
N ASP A 145 13.30 0.77 1.90
CA ASP A 145 13.11 1.58 3.09
C ASP A 145 12.06 0.98 4.04
N LEU A 146 11.82 1.64 5.17
CA LEU A 146 10.89 1.23 6.22
C LEU A 146 9.42 1.17 5.78
N LEU A 147 9.02 1.95 4.76
CA LEU A 147 7.66 1.99 4.28
C LEU A 147 7.39 0.83 3.30
N THR A 148 6.79 -0.22 3.85
CA THR A 148 6.40 -1.39 3.07
C THR A 148 5.08 -1.14 2.33
N ILE A 149 5.16 -1.02 1.00
CA ILE A 149 4.01 -0.92 0.10
C ILE A 149 4.01 -2.17 -0.80
N PRO A 150 2.96 -3.02 -0.75
CA PRO A 150 2.97 -4.31 -1.46
C PRO A 150 2.75 -4.17 -2.97
N ALA A 151 2.04 -3.13 -3.39
CA ALA A 151 1.77 -2.82 -4.78
C ALA A 151 1.65 -1.32 -4.99
N LEU A 152 2.02 -0.85 -6.18
CA LEU A 152 1.96 0.56 -6.54
C LEU A 152 1.97 0.76 -8.05
N ASN A 153 1.51 1.93 -8.47
CA ASN A 153 1.69 2.44 -9.82
C ASN A 153 2.94 3.33 -9.93
N GLN A 154 3.79 3.08 -10.92
CA GLN A 154 4.94 3.93 -11.22
C GLN A 154 5.26 3.93 -12.72
N ASP A 155 5.39 5.10 -13.34
CA ASP A 155 5.75 5.26 -14.76
C ASP A 155 4.84 4.48 -15.74
N GLY A 156 3.57 4.28 -15.38
CA GLY A 156 2.61 3.49 -16.16
C GLY A 156 2.71 1.97 -15.97
N PHE A 157 3.54 1.50 -15.03
CA PHE A 157 3.62 0.10 -14.60
C PHE A 157 2.86 -0.10 -13.29
N ILE A 158 2.13 -1.22 -13.21
CA ILE A 158 1.66 -1.77 -11.93
C ILE A 158 2.77 -2.67 -11.40
N LEU A 159 3.29 -2.35 -10.23
CA LEU A 159 4.35 -3.09 -9.57
C LEU A 159 3.78 -3.92 -8.44
N ILE A 160 4.10 -5.21 -8.38
CA ILE A 160 3.80 -6.08 -7.24
C ILE A 160 5.13 -6.45 -6.57
N ARG A 161 5.37 -5.91 -5.38
CA ARG A 161 6.56 -6.16 -4.57
C ARG A 161 6.31 -7.39 -3.70
N ARG A 162 6.63 -8.60 -4.19
CA ARG A 162 6.27 -9.85 -3.48
C ARG A 162 6.85 -9.94 -2.08
N ASP A 163 8.12 -9.58 -1.87
CA ASP A 163 8.71 -9.56 -0.52
C ASP A 163 7.93 -8.63 0.42
N ALA A 164 7.62 -7.41 0.00
CA ALA A 164 6.79 -6.47 0.76
C ALA A 164 5.38 -7.01 1.02
N ALA A 165 4.75 -7.62 0.01
CA ALA A 165 3.44 -8.23 0.09
C ALA A 165 3.38 -9.39 1.10
N CYS A 166 4.44 -10.20 1.19
CA CYS A 166 4.54 -11.28 2.17
C CYS A 166 4.46 -10.75 3.61
N PHE A 167 5.27 -9.75 3.95
CA PHE A 167 5.27 -9.14 5.29
C PHE A 167 3.93 -8.45 5.58
N PHE A 168 3.46 -7.64 4.64
CA PHE A 168 2.22 -6.88 4.79
C PHE A 168 1.00 -7.80 5.02
N LEU A 169 0.84 -8.84 4.20
CA LEU A 169 -0.27 -9.79 4.32
C LEU A 169 -0.20 -10.59 5.63
N TRP A 170 1.00 -11.04 6.02
CA TRP A 170 1.17 -11.76 7.27
C TRP A 170 0.73 -10.92 8.47
N ASP A 171 1.19 -9.67 8.53
CA ASP A 171 0.82 -8.73 9.59
C ASP A 171 -0.68 -8.42 9.59
N GLN A 172 -1.29 -8.22 8.42
CA GLN A 172 -2.75 -8.05 8.30
C GLN A 172 -3.52 -9.22 8.90
N MET A 173 -3.05 -10.46 8.72
CA MET A 173 -3.71 -11.65 9.29
C MET A 173 -3.46 -11.84 10.78
N VAL A 174 -2.27 -11.49 11.27
CA VAL A 174 -1.87 -11.67 12.68
C VAL A 174 -2.48 -10.59 13.57
N TYR A 175 -2.45 -9.33 13.13
CA TYR A 175 -2.93 -8.18 13.91
C TYR A 175 -4.38 -7.79 13.61
N LEU A 176 -5.10 -8.64 12.88
CA LEU A 176 -6.50 -8.42 12.54
C LEU A 176 -7.39 -8.23 13.78
N LYS A 177 -8.14 -7.14 13.79
CA LYS A 177 -9.15 -6.86 14.82
C LYS A 177 -10.20 -7.97 14.89
N LYS A 178 -10.78 -8.20 16.07
CA LYS A 178 -11.81 -9.23 16.31
C LYS A 178 -12.99 -9.15 15.33
N SER A 179 -13.39 -7.94 14.95
CA SER A 179 -14.49 -7.71 13.99
C SER A 179 -14.21 -8.29 12.59
N GLY A 180 -12.94 -8.39 12.20
CA GLY A 180 -12.48 -8.95 10.93
C GLY A 180 -12.38 -10.49 10.90
N GLN A 181 -12.27 -11.14 12.06
CA GLN A 181 -11.85 -12.55 12.17
C GLN A 181 -12.78 -13.53 11.45
N ARG A 182 -14.10 -13.31 11.50
CA ARG A 182 -15.07 -14.17 10.80
C ARG A 182 -14.90 -14.16 9.29
N PHE A 183 -14.57 -13.00 8.71
CA PHE A 183 -14.33 -12.85 7.27
C PHE A 183 -13.01 -13.51 6.87
N LEU A 184 -11.96 -13.36 7.69
CA LEU A 184 -10.70 -14.05 7.50
C LEU A 184 -10.88 -15.57 7.56
N HIS A 185 -11.62 -16.07 8.56
CA HIS A 185 -11.91 -17.50 8.68
C HIS A 185 -12.62 -18.06 7.45
N PHE A 186 -13.61 -17.32 6.92
CA PHE A 186 -14.25 -17.68 5.65
C PHE A 186 -13.23 -17.73 4.50
N ALA A 187 -12.42 -16.68 4.34
CA ALA A 187 -11.43 -16.60 3.27
C ALA A 187 -10.42 -17.75 3.29
N LEU A 188 -9.87 -18.06 4.47
CA LEU A 188 -8.93 -19.16 4.67
C LEU A 188 -9.56 -20.52 4.33
N LYS A 189 -10.82 -20.74 4.71
CA LYS A 189 -11.55 -21.96 4.34
C LYS A 189 -11.74 -22.06 2.83
N GLN A 190 -12.05 -20.95 2.15
CA GLN A 190 -12.17 -20.91 0.68
C GLN A 190 -10.83 -21.14 -0.03
N CYS A 191 -9.71 -20.81 0.63
CA CYS A 191 -8.37 -21.18 0.16
C CYS A 191 -8.03 -22.67 0.37
N GLY A 192 -8.95 -23.46 0.94
CA GLY A 192 -8.76 -24.90 1.17
C GLY A 192 -7.96 -25.25 2.43
N LEU A 193 -7.75 -24.29 3.35
CA LEU A 193 -7.03 -24.60 4.58
C LEU A 193 -7.84 -25.56 5.47
N PRO A 194 -7.19 -26.56 6.09
CA PRO A 194 -7.85 -27.53 6.98
C PRO A 194 -8.34 -26.90 8.28
N ASP A 195 -7.72 -25.79 8.71
CA ASP A 195 -8.08 -25.01 9.89
C ASP A 195 -7.48 -23.60 9.79
N THR A 196 -7.84 -22.74 10.76
CA THR A 196 -7.43 -21.32 10.77
C THR A 196 -6.23 -21.02 11.67
N ARG A 197 -5.52 -22.04 12.17
CA ARG A 197 -4.36 -21.88 13.06
C ARG A 197 -3.14 -21.35 12.30
N LEU A 198 -2.22 -20.72 13.02
CA LEU A 198 -1.03 -20.09 12.44
C LEU A 198 -0.19 -21.06 11.60
N GLU A 199 0.05 -22.28 12.07
CA GLU A 199 0.82 -23.29 11.31
C GLU A 199 0.18 -23.65 9.96
N SER A 200 -1.14 -23.73 9.91
CA SER A 200 -1.88 -23.98 8.66
C SER A 200 -1.75 -22.80 7.70
N ARG A 201 -1.80 -21.56 8.22
CA ARG A 201 -1.57 -20.33 7.43
C ARG A 201 -0.16 -20.27 6.86
N LYS A 202 0.87 -20.64 7.65
CA LYS A 202 2.27 -20.71 7.20
C LYS A 202 2.42 -21.72 6.06
N THR A 203 1.89 -22.93 6.25
CA THR A 203 1.99 -24.02 5.27
C THR A 203 1.33 -23.67 3.93
N HIS A 204 0.21 -22.94 3.96
CA HIS A 204 -0.56 -22.55 2.77
C HIS A 204 -0.35 -21.09 2.37
N PHE A 205 0.73 -20.44 2.83
CA PHE A 205 0.91 -19.00 2.68
C PHE A 205 0.94 -18.56 1.21
N GLU A 206 1.60 -19.31 0.32
CA GLU A 206 1.63 -19.00 -1.11
C GLU A 206 0.24 -18.99 -1.75
N SER A 207 -0.67 -19.88 -1.34
CA SER A 207 -2.06 -19.88 -1.84
C SER A 207 -2.82 -18.64 -1.38
N ILE A 208 -2.62 -18.24 -0.11
CA ILE A 208 -3.22 -17.01 0.45
C ILE A 208 -2.67 -15.78 -0.27
N LEU A 209 -1.35 -15.72 -0.46
CA LEU A 209 -0.67 -14.64 -1.15
C LEU A 209 -1.14 -14.52 -2.59
N SER A 210 -1.28 -15.63 -3.32
CA SER A 210 -1.77 -15.61 -4.71
C SER A 210 -3.17 -15.00 -4.83
N VAL A 211 -4.07 -15.25 -3.87
CA VAL A 211 -5.38 -14.60 -3.82
C VAL A 211 -5.23 -13.09 -3.58
N GLN A 212 -4.36 -12.67 -2.66
CA GLN A 212 -4.14 -11.26 -2.36
C GLN A 212 -3.43 -10.49 -3.48
N GLU A 213 -2.51 -11.11 -4.20
CA GLU A 213 -1.86 -10.49 -5.34
C GLU A 213 -2.88 -10.06 -6.40
N GLN A 214 -3.96 -10.83 -6.61
CA GLN A 214 -5.05 -10.43 -7.51
C GLN A 214 -5.82 -9.22 -6.96
N THR A 215 -6.04 -9.15 -5.65
CA THR A 215 -6.65 -7.98 -4.99
C THR A 215 -5.80 -6.74 -5.23
N TYR A 216 -4.49 -6.82 -4.98
CA TYR A 216 -3.57 -5.70 -5.16
C TYR A 216 -3.53 -5.23 -6.62
N ILE A 217 -3.43 -6.14 -7.59
CA ILE A 217 -3.41 -5.78 -9.01
C ILE A 217 -4.66 -5.02 -9.42
N HIS A 218 -5.84 -5.49 -9.02
CA HIS A 218 -7.10 -4.85 -9.44
C HIS A 218 -7.38 -3.55 -8.67
N HIS A 219 -6.80 -3.38 -7.48
CA HIS A 219 -6.76 -2.10 -6.79
C HIS A 219 -5.95 -1.08 -7.61
N GLU A 220 -4.73 -1.43 -8.01
CA GLU A 220 -3.88 -0.56 -8.82
C GLU A 220 -4.50 -0.24 -10.20
N ILE A 221 -5.19 -1.21 -10.84
CA ILE A 221 -5.94 -0.97 -12.08
C ILE A 221 -7.09 0.00 -11.85
N GLY A 222 -7.82 -0.19 -10.74
CA GLY A 222 -8.92 0.69 -10.33
C GLY A 222 -8.43 2.12 -10.14
N GLU A 223 -7.28 2.30 -9.47
CA GLU A 223 -6.69 3.62 -9.23
C GLU A 223 -6.25 4.29 -10.53
N LEU A 224 -5.56 3.56 -11.42
CA LEU A 224 -5.14 4.05 -12.74
C LEU A 224 -6.30 4.53 -13.61
N LYS A 225 -7.42 3.79 -13.58
CA LYS A 225 -8.59 4.05 -14.42
C LYS A 225 -9.60 4.99 -13.76
N ASP A 226 -9.35 5.47 -12.54
CA ASP A 226 -10.26 6.37 -11.85
C ASP A 226 -10.26 7.77 -12.50
N THR A 227 -11.41 8.16 -13.02
CA THR A 227 -11.65 9.49 -13.59
C THR A 227 -12.56 10.35 -12.70
N VAL A 228 -12.98 9.85 -11.54
CA VAL A 228 -13.91 10.54 -10.63
C VAL A 228 -13.14 11.51 -9.74
N PHE A 229 -12.07 11.05 -9.10
CA PHE A 229 -11.23 11.88 -8.26
C PHE A 229 -10.02 12.33 -9.07
N ASP A 230 -10.10 13.56 -9.59
CA ASP A 230 -9.01 14.17 -10.36
C ASP A 230 -7.67 14.03 -9.64
N HIS A 231 -6.70 13.47 -10.35
CA HIS A 231 -5.43 13.08 -9.77
C HIS A 231 -4.58 14.29 -9.34
N GLN A 232 -4.69 15.42 -10.03
CA GLN A 232 -3.98 16.64 -9.65
C GLN A 232 -4.60 17.24 -8.38
N ILE A 233 -5.93 17.36 -8.32
CA ILE A 233 -6.64 17.85 -7.14
C ILE A 233 -6.40 16.93 -5.93
N PHE A 234 -6.41 15.61 -6.13
CA PHE A 234 -6.10 14.65 -5.07
C PHE A 234 -4.71 14.89 -4.47
N ARG A 235 -3.68 15.07 -5.32
CA ARG A 235 -2.32 15.37 -4.87
C ARG A 235 -2.23 16.69 -4.12
N GLU A 236 -2.94 17.71 -4.58
CA GLU A 236 -3.03 19.00 -3.90
C GLU A 236 -3.66 18.86 -2.50
N ILE A 237 -4.79 18.16 -2.37
CA ILE A 237 -5.44 17.90 -1.08
C ILE A 237 -4.49 17.16 -0.12
N VAL A 238 -3.85 16.08 -0.58
CA VAL A 238 -2.92 15.29 0.24
C VAL A 238 -1.70 16.12 0.66
N SER A 239 -1.19 16.96 -0.23
CA SER A 239 -0.04 17.84 0.06
C SER A 239 -0.39 19.00 0.98
N GLU A 240 -1.62 19.50 0.92
CA GLU A 240 -2.08 20.64 1.70
C GLU A 240 -2.48 20.25 3.13
N PHE A 241 -2.94 19.00 3.33
CA PHE A 241 -3.42 18.50 4.61
C PHE A 241 -2.70 17.23 5.12
N PRO A 242 -1.36 17.15 5.05
CA PRO A 242 -0.63 15.96 5.47
C PRO A 242 -0.87 15.67 6.95
N HIS A 243 -1.00 14.39 7.30
CA HIS A 243 -1.21 13.89 8.67
C HIS A 243 -2.51 14.36 9.34
N THR A 244 -3.51 14.75 8.55
CA THR A 244 -4.82 15.16 9.07
C THR A 244 -5.92 14.13 8.77
N PRO A 245 -7.07 14.18 9.45
CA PRO A 245 -8.25 13.41 9.06
C PRO A 245 -8.74 13.69 7.64
N VAL A 246 -8.38 14.85 7.06
CA VAL A 246 -8.69 15.18 5.66
C VAL A 246 -7.87 14.33 4.69
N GLU A 247 -6.56 14.18 4.91
CA GLU A 247 -5.73 13.27 4.13
C GLU A 247 -6.26 11.83 4.25
N LEU A 248 -6.57 11.39 5.48
CA LEU A 248 -7.10 10.04 5.72
C LEU A 248 -8.40 9.79 4.95
N LEU A 249 -9.34 10.75 4.98
CA LEU A 249 -10.58 10.68 4.22
C LEU A 249 -10.31 10.64 2.71
N ALA A 250 -9.49 11.56 2.19
CA ALA A 250 -9.19 11.65 0.76
C ALA A 250 -8.59 10.34 0.21
N ARG A 251 -7.65 9.73 0.93
CA ARG A 251 -7.08 8.42 0.58
C ARG A 251 -8.11 7.30 0.65
N THR A 252 -8.88 7.22 1.74
CA THR A 252 -9.92 6.19 1.89
C THR A 252 -10.96 6.27 0.76
N VAL A 253 -11.35 7.49 0.35
CA VAL A 253 -12.26 7.71 -0.78
C VAL A 253 -11.63 7.29 -2.10
N LYS A 254 -10.34 7.59 -2.31
CA LYS A 254 -9.59 7.16 -3.50
C LYS A 254 -9.52 5.62 -3.58
N ASP A 255 -9.17 4.97 -2.47
CA ASP A 255 -9.09 3.50 -2.38
C ASP A 255 -10.46 2.87 -2.64
N LEU A 256 -11.52 3.42 -2.04
CA LEU A 256 -12.88 2.92 -2.24
C LEU A 256 -13.34 3.09 -3.70
N LEU A 257 -13.00 4.20 -4.36
CA LEU A 257 -13.25 4.38 -5.80
C LEU A 257 -12.49 3.33 -6.62
N ALA A 258 -11.20 3.13 -6.35
CA ALA A 258 -10.38 2.14 -7.02
C ALA A 258 -10.96 0.73 -6.87
N ASP A 259 -11.38 0.35 -5.66
CA ASP A 259 -11.87 -0.98 -5.38
C ASP A 259 -13.29 -1.25 -5.92
N THR A 260 -14.16 -0.23 -5.92
CA THR A 260 -15.57 -0.39 -6.30
C THR A 260 -15.87 -0.03 -7.76
N ALA A 261 -14.93 0.57 -8.49
CA ALA A 261 -15.11 0.90 -9.91
C ALA A 261 -15.33 -0.34 -10.80
N ALA A 262 -15.80 -0.12 -12.03
CA ALA A 262 -16.07 -1.17 -13.02
C ALA A 262 -14.82 -1.95 -13.49
N HIS A 263 -13.62 -1.48 -13.15
CA HIS A 263 -12.36 -2.19 -13.40
C HIS A 263 -11.61 -2.51 -12.11
N GLY A 264 -12.25 -2.26 -10.97
CA GLY A 264 -11.66 -2.35 -9.65
C GLY A 264 -11.66 -3.74 -9.04
N THR A 265 -11.09 -3.81 -7.84
CA THR A 265 -10.94 -5.00 -7.00
C THR A 265 -12.24 -5.81 -6.86
N LEU A 266 -13.33 -5.18 -6.43
CA LEU A 266 -14.58 -5.89 -6.17
C LEU A 266 -15.24 -6.37 -7.46
N GLN A 267 -15.15 -5.62 -8.55
CA GLN A 267 -15.66 -6.09 -9.85
C GLN A 267 -14.94 -7.36 -10.30
N HIS A 268 -13.61 -7.40 -10.14
CA HIS A 268 -12.83 -8.59 -10.45
C HIS A 268 -13.24 -9.77 -9.56
N ILE A 269 -13.34 -9.55 -8.24
CA ILE A 269 -13.75 -10.58 -7.28
C ILE A 269 -15.13 -11.16 -7.64
N ILE A 270 -16.09 -10.32 -8.02
CA ILE A 270 -17.46 -10.73 -8.36
C ILE A 270 -17.49 -11.50 -9.68
N SER A 271 -16.85 -10.94 -10.73
CA SER A 271 -16.86 -11.55 -12.07
C SER A 271 -16.16 -12.92 -12.12
N THR A 272 -15.12 -13.10 -11.30
CA THR A 272 -14.40 -14.38 -11.16
C THR A 272 -14.99 -15.30 -10.09
N LYS A 273 -16.02 -14.84 -9.36
CA LYS A 273 -16.62 -15.54 -8.21
C LYS A 273 -15.57 -15.95 -7.16
N ASN A 274 -14.58 -15.08 -6.91
CA ASN A 274 -13.49 -15.35 -5.98
C ASN A 274 -13.93 -15.15 -4.52
N ALA A 275 -14.57 -16.16 -3.94
CA ALA A 275 -15.07 -16.11 -2.56
C ALA A 275 -13.95 -15.87 -1.52
N ALA A 276 -12.75 -16.42 -1.75
CA ALA A 276 -11.60 -16.18 -0.88
C ALA A 276 -11.19 -14.69 -0.88
N GLY A 277 -11.06 -14.10 -2.07
CA GLY A 277 -10.76 -12.69 -2.27
C GLY A 277 -11.78 -11.78 -1.58
N LEU A 278 -13.08 -12.08 -1.74
CA LEU A 278 -14.14 -11.33 -1.05
C LEU A 278 -14.01 -11.40 0.48
N GLY A 279 -13.71 -12.59 1.02
CA GLY A 279 -13.53 -12.81 2.44
C GLY A 279 -12.36 -12.01 3.00
N PHE A 280 -11.20 -12.01 2.32
CA PHE A 280 -10.06 -11.22 2.75
C PHE A 280 -10.32 -9.73 2.62
N TYR A 281 -10.93 -9.29 1.51
CA TYR A 281 -11.29 -7.90 1.32
C TYR A 281 -12.17 -7.41 2.47
N ALA A 282 -13.24 -8.13 2.82
CA ALA A 282 -14.10 -7.79 3.96
C ALA A 282 -13.39 -7.86 5.32
N ALA A 283 -12.40 -8.76 5.48
CA ALA A 283 -11.62 -8.91 6.69
C ALA A 283 -10.74 -7.69 6.96
N PHE A 284 -10.00 -7.24 5.95
CA PHE A 284 -8.95 -6.22 6.09
C PHE A 284 -9.45 -4.79 6.08
N GLN A 285 -10.75 -4.55 5.81
CA GLN A 285 -11.33 -3.21 5.96
C GLN A 285 -11.35 -2.72 7.42
N ASP A 286 -10.91 -1.48 7.63
CA ASP A 286 -10.84 -0.83 8.94
C ASP A 286 -10.97 0.70 8.81
N GLY A 287 -10.98 1.40 9.95
CA GLY A 287 -10.98 2.87 9.98
C GLY A 287 -12.19 3.48 9.28
N LEU A 288 -11.95 4.56 8.51
CA LEU A 288 -13.00 5.28 7.78
C LEU A 288 -13.68 4.44 6.69
N PHE A 289 -13.07 3.34 6.26
CA PHE A 289 -13.66 2.48 5.24
C PHE A 289 -15.00 1.87 5.72
N LEU A 290 -15.09 1.49 7.00
CA LEU A 290 -16.27 0.85 7.56
C LEU A 290 -17.52 1.74 7.54
N PRO A 291 -17.48 2.99 8.01
CA PRO A 291 -18.63 3.89 7.90
C PRO A 291 -18.86 4.43 6.47
N LEU A 292 -17.84 4.49 5.61
CA LEU A 292 -18.01 4.88 4.20
C LEU A 292 -18.66 3.78 3.35
N PHE A 293 -18.39 2.52 3.67
CA PHE A 293 -18.93 1.38 2.93
C PHE A 293 -19.54 0.29 3.84
N PRO A 294 -20.58 0.64 4.63
CA PRO A 294 -21.18 -0.28 5.59
C PRO A 294 -21.91 -1.46 4.93
N GLN A 295 -22.33 -1.32 3.67
CA GLN A 295 -23.12 -2.32 2.95
C GLN A 295 -22.33 -3.60 2.69
N LEU A 296 -21.01 -3.51 2.49
CA LEU A 296 -20.17 -4.66 2.16
C LEU A 296 -20.27 -5.78 3.20
N ARG A 297 -19.99 -5.47 4.47
CA ARG A 297 -20.01 -6.48 5.54
C ARG A 297 -21.41 -7.04 5.74
N ASN A 298 -22.45 -6.20 5.67
CA ASN A 298 -23.83 -6.64 5.78
C ASN A 298 -24.24 -7.59 4.63
N ALA A 299 -23.82 -7.29 3.40
CA ALA A 299 -24.05 -8.14 2.25
C ALA A 299 -23.27 -9.46 2.37
N PHE A 300 -22.03 -9.39 2.87
CA PHE A 300 -21.17 -10.55 3.08
C PHE A 300 -21.78 -11.56 4.06
N GLU A 301 -22.35 -11.10 5.18
CA GLU A 301 -22.92 -12.01 6.19
C GLU A 301 -23.97 -12.95 5.60
N LYS A 302 -24.80 -12.46 4.67
CA LYS A 302 -25.76 -13.29 3.95
C LYS A 302 -25.06 -14.13 2.87
N PHE A 303 -24.17 -13.52 2.11
CA PHE A 303 -23.37 -14.19 1.06
C PHE A 303 -22.64 -15.43 1.57
N ALA A 304 -22.11 -15.40 2.80
CA ALA A 304 -21.39 -16.53 3.39
C ALA A 304 -22.25 -17.81 3.47
N SER A 305 -23.58 -17.68 3.41
CA SER A 305 -24.52 -18.81 3.43
C SER A 305 -25.08 -19.19 2.05
N ASP A 306 -25.37 -18.22 1.18
CA ASP A 306 -26.13 -18.46 -0.06
C ASP A 306 -25.32 -18.21 -1.34
N GLN A 307 -24.11 -17.65 -1.23
CA GLN A 307 -23.23 -17.28 -2.34
C GLN A 307 -23.89 -16.40 -3.41
N ASP A 308 -24.82 -15.53 -2.99
CA ASP A 308 -25.50 -14.59 -3.87
C ASP A 308 -24.58 -13.42 -4.26
N TRP A 309 -23.94 -13.56 -5.42
CA TRP A 309 -23.04 -12.55 -5.99
C TRP A 309 -23.75 -11.28 -6.44
N GLU A 310 -25.04 -11.33 -6.79
CA GLU A 310 -25.80 -10.14 -7.17
C GLU A 310 -25.96 -9.19 -5.97
N ARG A 311 -26.08 -9.75 -4.76
CA ARG A 311 -26.08 -8.95 -3.53
C ARG A 311 -24.76 -8.23 -3.29
N ILE A 312 -23.64 -8.87 -3.58
CA ILE A 312 -22.32 -8.25 -3.46
C ILE A 312 -22.14 -7.18 -4.52
N GLU A 313 -22.65 -7.40 -5.73
CA GLU A 313 -22.66 -6.40 -6.80
C GLU A 313 -23.49 -5.17 -6.44
N ALA A 314 -24.70 -5.36 -5.93
CA ALA A 314 -25.52 -4.24 -5.44
C ALA A 314 -24.82 -3.46 -4.31
N ALA A 315 -24.09 -4.15 -3.42
CA ALA A 315 -23.28 -3.48 -2.41
C ALA A 315 -22.11 -2.70 -3.05
N ARG A 316 -21.37 -3.28 -4.00
CA ARG A 316 -20.29 -2.62 -4.74
C ARG A 316 -20.78 -1.34 -5.40
N GLU A 317 -21.89 -1.40 -6.13
CA GLU A 317 -22.46 -0.23 -6.79
C GLU A 317 -22.81 0.88 -5.79
N GLN A 318 -23.42 0.53 -4.67
CA GLN A 318 -23.71 1.50 -3.61
C GLN A 318 -22.44 2.11 -3.00
N GLY A 319 -21.40 1.29 -2.77
CA GLY A 319 -20.09 1.74 -2.31
C GLY A 319 -19.46 2.74 -3.27
N PHE A 320 -19.50 2.45 -4.58
CA PHE A 320 -19.01 3.35 -5.63
C PHE A 320 -19.78 4.68 -5.65
N LEU A 321 -21.11 4.64 -5.54
CA LEU A 321 -21.93 5.85 -5.49
C LEU A 321 -21.59 6.72 -4.28
N THR A 322 -21.39 6.11 -3.11
CA THR A 322 -20.97 6.83 -1.90
C THR A 322 -19.58 7.45 -2.09
N ALA A 323 -18.59 6.68 -2.52
CA ALA A 323 -17.22 7.17 -2.73
C ALA A 323 -17.19 8.33 -3.74
N ARG A 324 -17.94 8.20 -4.83
CA ARG A 324 -18.08 9.25 -5.85
C ARG A 324 -18.70 10.53 -5.30
N GLN A 325 -19.68 10.42 -4.41
CA GLN A 325 -20.28 11.58 -3.78
C GLN A 325 -19.27 12.27 -2.86
N TYR A 326 -18.58 11.52 -2.00
CA TYR A 326 -17.53 12.04 -1.13
C TYR A 326 -16.39 12.72 -1.92
N ALA A 327 -15.93 12.13 -3.03
CA ALA A 327 -14.92 12.74 -3.88
C ALA A 327 -15.38 14.08 -4.45
N ARG A 328 -16.63 14.16 -4.93
CA ARG A 328 -17.21 15.41 -5.45
C ARG A 328 -17.33 16.47 -4.36
N ASP A 329 -17.77 16.09 -3.16
CA ASP A 329 -17.92 17.03 -2.05
C ASP A 329 -16.56 17.51 -1.54
N LEU A 330 -15.55 16.62 -1.46
CA LEU A 330 -14.16 16.99 -1.17
C LEU A 330 -13.64 18.01 -2.17
N ILE A 331 -13.73 17.72 -3.48
CA ILE A 331 -13.30 18.62 -4.56
C ILE A 331 -14.05 19.95 -4.47
N ALA A 332 -15.37 19.92 -4.29
CA ALA A 332 -16.18 21.12 -4.22
C ALA A 332 -15.81 22.00 -3.02
N ILE A 333 -15.54 21.42 -1.85
CA ILE A 333 -15.12 22.19 -0.67
C ILE A 333 -13.71 22.76 -0.87
N PHE A 334 -12.80 21.96 -1.41
CA PHE A 334 -11.40 22.35 -1.65
C PHE A 334 -11.29 23.47 -2.70
N CYS A 335 -11.89 23.29 -3.88
CA CYS A 335 -11.76 24.23 -5.00
C CYS A 335 -12.60 25.50 -4.86
N ASN A 336 -13.72 25.48 -4.11
CA ASN A 336 -14.53 26.69 -3.89
C ASN A 336 -14.04 27.55 -2.71
N ALA A 337 -12.92 27.19 -2.09
CA ALA A 337 -12.30 28.04 -1.08
C ALA A 337 -11.78 29.32 -1.76
N PRO A 338 -12.18 30.53 -1.34
CA PRO A 338 -11.58 31.75 -1.85
C PRO A 338 -10.08 31.74 -1.55
N ASP A 339 -9.26 32.20 -2.51
CA ASP A 339 -7.77 32.21 -2.57
C ASP A 339 -6.99 32.62 -1.29
N LYS A 340 -7.66 33.03 -0.20
CA LYS A 340 -7.05 33.50 1.06
C LYS A 340 -7.69 32.98 2.36
N ASN A 341 -8.64 32.04 2.31
CA ASN A 341 -9.14 31.42 3.55
C ASN A 341 -8.12 30.41 4.08
N HIS A 342 -7.73 30.57 5.36
CA HIS A 342 -6.70 29.78 6.03
C HIS A 342 -6.98 28.28 5.83
N LYS A 343 -5.96 27.49 5.48
CA LYS A 343 -6.03 26.02 5.30
C LYS A 343 -6.86 25.35 6.40
N ASP A 344 -6.74 25.85 7.63
CA ASP A 344 -7.50 25.42 8.80
C ASP A 344 -9.03 25.50 8.62
N GLN A 345 -9.56 26.54 7.98
CA GLN A 345 -11.00 26.68 7.72
C GLN A 345 -11.51 25.66 6.69
N VAL A 346 -10.70 25.38 5.66
CA VAL A 346 -11.03 24.35 4.66
C VAL A 346 -10.98 22.98 5.33
N ALA A 347 -9.94 22.71 6.11
CA ALA A 347 -9.80 21.46 6.86
C ALA A 347 -10.96 21.27 7.86
N GLU A 348 -11.32 22.32 8.62
CA GLU A 348 -12.43 22.28 9.56
C GLU A 348 -13.77 22.06 8.85
N LYS A 349 -13.99 22.70 7.70
CA LYS A 349 -15.22 22.51 6.91
C LYS A 349 -15.31 21.09 6.37
N ILE A 350 -14.23 20.53 5.81
CA ILE A 350 -14.18 19.13 5.38
C ILE A 350 -14.44 18.22 6.58
N TYR A 351 -13.77 18.47 7.70
CA TYR A 351 -13.93 17.65 8.90
C TYR A 351 -15.38 17.62 9.37
N LYS A 352 -16.00 18.78 9.59
CA LYS A 352 -17.39 18.88 10.07
C LYS A 352 -18.41 18.29 9.10
N THR A 353 -18.18 18.44 7.80
CA THR A 353 -19.16 18.05 6.78
C THR A 353 -19.04 16.58 6.39
N LEU A 354 -17.82 16.04 6.35
CA LEU A 354 -17.54 14.73 5.75
C LEU A 354 -16.90 13.74 6.73
N VAL A 355 -16.07 14.18 7.68
CA VAL A 355 -15.36 13.26 8.60
C VAL A 355 -16.18 13.01 9.87
N GLN A 356 -16.61 14.06 10.54
CA GLN A 356 -17.34 13.99 11.80
C GLN A 356 -18.60 13.09 11.71
N PRO A 357 -19.43 13.16 10.65
CA PRO A 357 -20.60 12.29 10.53
C PRO A 357 -20.26 10.79 10.43
N LEU A 358 -19.05 10.43 10.01
CA LEU A 358 -18.61 9.03 9.90
C LEU A 358 -18.12 8.44 11.23
N ILE A 359 -17.73 9.30 12.18
CA ILE A 359 -17.14 8.90 13.47
C ILE A 359 -18.20 8.92 14.58
N GLU A 360 -19.23 9.76 14.43
CA GLU A 360 -20.31 9.92 15.40
C GLU A 360 -21.55 9.05 15.09
N SER A 361 -21.56 8.37 13.95
CA SER A 361 -22.58 7.38 13.54
C SER A 361 -22.30 5.99 14.08
#